data_AF-A0A715VSF3-F1
#
_entry.id   AF-A0A715VSF3-F1
#
_cell.length_a   1.000
_cell.length_b   1.000
_cell.length_c   1.000
_cell.angle_alpha   90.00
_cell.angle_beta   90.00
_cell.angle_gamma   90.00
#
_symmetry.space_group_name_H-M   'P 1'
#
loop_
_entity.id
_entity.type
_entity.pdbx_description
1 polymer ?
#
loop_
_entity_poly.entity_id
_entity_poly.type
_entity_poly.pdbx_seq_one_letter_code
_entity_poly.pdbx_strand_id
1 'polypeptide(L)' 'MNTTLTPADLDPRRQAMLLYFQGYRVARIAEMLGEKVATVHSWKKRDKWGDYGPLDQMQLTTAARYCQLIM' A
#
# COMPACT_ATOMS: atom_id res chain seq x y z
N MET A 1 -20.09 -16.92 -1.44
CA MET A 1 -18.90 -16.94 -0.56
C MET A 1 -18.15 -15.65 -0.82
N ASN A 2 -18.23 -14.70 0.10
CA ASN A 2 -17.57 -13.40 -0.07
C ASN A 2 -16.11 -13.58 0.33
N THR A 3 -15.22 -13.66 -0.65
CA THR A 3 -13.77 -13.72 -0.43
C THR A 3 -13.34 -12.36 0.15
N THR A 4 -13.25 -12.27 1.47
CA THR A 4 -12.59 -11.16 2.15
C THR A 4 -11.14 -11.13 1.68
N LEU A 5 -10.78 -10.18 0.81
CA LEU A 5 -9.43 -9.99 0.30
C LEU A 5 -8.51 -9.66 1.48
N THR A 6 -7.70 -10.63 1.90
CA THR A 6 -6.69 -10.35 2.92
C THR A 6 -5.55 -9.52 2.30
N PRO A 7 -4.80 -8.74 3.07
CA PRO A 7 -3.62 -8.02 2.58
C PRO A 7 -2.60 -8.91 1.85
N ALA A 8 -2.59 -10.21 2.16
CA ALA A 8 -1.75 -11.20 1.48
C ALA A 8 -2.26 -11.58 0.07
N ASP A 9 -3.54 -11.38 -0.22
CA ASP A 9 -4.15 -11.62 -1.54
C ASP A 9 -4.08 -10.39 -2.46
N LEU A 10 -3.63 -9.25 -1.94
CA LEU A 10 -3.47 -8.01 -2.70
C LEU A 10 -2.22 -8.07 -3.57
N ASP A 11 -2.33 -7.55 -4.80
CA ASP A 11 -1.18 -7.27 -5.67
C ASP A 11 -0.08 -6.57 -4.85
N PRO A 12 1.17 -7.09 -4.85
CA PRO A 12 2.26 -6.58 -4.02
C PRO A 12 2.51 -5.08 -4.22
N ARG A 13 2.18 -4.52 -5.39
CA ARG A 13 2.27 -3.08 -5.64
C ARG A 13 1.24 -2.27 -4.85
N ARG A 14 0.00 -2.77 -4.73
CA ARG A 14 -1.04 -2.11 -3.91
C ARG A 14 -0.72 -2.21 -2.43
N GLN A 15 -0.26 -3.38 -1.99
CA GLN A 15 0.20 -3.61 -0.63
C GLN A 15 1.35 -2.65 -0.25
N ALA A 16 2.33 -2.46 -1.15
CA ALA A 16 3.43 -1.52 -0.96
C ALA A 16 2.95 -0.07 -0.81
N MET A 17 1.97 0.35 -1.61
CA MET A 17 1.41 1.71 -1.53
C MET A 17 0.71 1.96 -0.20
N LEU A 18 -0.08 1.00 0.29
CA LEU A 18 -0.75 1.10 1.59
C LEU A 18 0.27 1.21 2.74
N LEU A 19 1.32 0.39 2.72
CA LEU A 19 2.41 0.47 3.70
C LEU A 19 3.16 1.81 3.62
N TYR A 20 3.36 2.36 2.42
CA TYR A 20 3.97 3.69 2.27
C TYR A 20 3.12 4.78 2.92
N PHE A 21 1.79 4.77 2.72
CA PHE A 21 0.89 5.73 3.37
C PHE A 21 0.70 5.50 4.87
N GLN A 22 1.05 4.32 5.39
CA GLN A 22 1.19 4.09 6.84
C GLN A 22 2.50 4.66 7.41
N GLY A 23 3.39 5.20 6.58
CA GLY A 23 4.63 5.84 7.00
C GLY A 23 5.88 4.93 6.96
N TYR A 24 5.76 3.70 6.45
CA TYR A 24 6.93 2.83 6.32
C TYR A 24 7.92 3.34 5.27
N ARG A 25 9.21 3.21 5.56
CA ARG A 25 10.28 3.51 4.58
C ARG A 25 10.29 2.47 3.47
N VAL A 26 10.59 2.89 2.24
CA VAL A 26 10.63 2.01 1.04
C VAL A 26 11.51 0.77 1.24
N ALA A 27 12.67 0.92 1.89
CA ALA A 27 13.54 -0.23 2.21
C ALA A 27 12.84 -1.27 3.09
N ARG A 28 12.12 -0.83 4.13
CA ARG A 28 11.36 -1.72 5.02
C ARG A 28 10.19 -2.37 4.32
N ILE A 29 9.52 -1.64 3.43
CA ILE A 29 8.42 -2.19 2.61
C ILE A 29 8.94 -3.32 1.71
N ALA A 30 10.09 -3.10 1.06
CA ALA A 30 10.71 -4.11 0.22
C ALA A 30 11.05 -5.38 1.01
N GLU A 31 11.61 -5.25 2.22
CA GLU A 31 11.86 -6.39 3.12
C GLU A 31 10.57 -7.13 3.50
N MET A 32 9.50 -6.40 3.87
CA MET A 32 8.22 -7.01 4.27
C MET A 32 7.53 -7.76 3.13
N LEU A 33 7.72 -7.32 1.89
CA LEU A 33 7.12 -7.93 0.70
C LEU A 33 8.02 -8.97 0.02
N GLY A 34 9.27 -9.11 0.46
CA GLY A 34 10.26 -9.96 -0.23
C GLY A 34 10.66 -9.43 -1.61
N GLU A 35 10.49 -8.14 -1.85
CA GLU A 35 10.75 -7.48 -3.13
C GLU A 35 12.07 -6.72 -3.16
N LYS A 36 12.60 -6.43 -4.35
CA LYS A 36 13.78 -5.56 -4.46
C LYS A 36 13.42 -4.11 -4.16
N VAL A 37 14.27 -3.42 -3.39
CA VAL A 37 14.09 -1.99 -3.06
C VAL A 37 13.91 -1.12 -4.32
N ALA A 38 14.65 -1.41 -5.39
CA ALA A 38 14.52 -0.73 -6.68
C ALA A 38 13.13 -0.91 -7.32
N THR A 39 12.50 -2.08 -7.17
CA THR A 39 11.15 -2.36 -7.66
C THR A 39 10.13 -1.45 -6.97
N VAL A 40 10.19 -1.35 -5.64
CA VAL A 40 9.28 -0.49 -4.87
C VAL A 40 9.52 0.99 -5.18
N HIS A 41 10.77 1.43 -5.37
CA HIS A 41 11.06 2.79 -5.85
C HIS A 41 10.47 3.08 -7.23
N SER A 42 10.51 2.11 -8.15
CA SER A 42 9.91 2.23 -9.48
C SER A 42 8.40 2.42 -9.39
N TRP A 43 7.71 1.64 -8.54
CA TRP A 43 6.28 1.81 -8.29
C TRP A 43 5.96 3.17 -7.70
N LYS A 44 6.67 3.57 -6.63
CA LYS A 44 6.52 4.90 -6.00
C LYS A 44 6.64 6.03 -7.02
N LYS A 45 7.63 5.95 -7.92
CA LYS A 45 7.87 6.96 -8.96
C LYS A 45 6.76 6.94 -10.03
N ARG A 46 6.36 5.75 -10.49
CA ARG A 46 5.36 5.59 -11.55
C ARG A 46 3.97 6.07 -11.12
N ASP A 47 3.60 5.76 -9.88
CA ASP A 47 2.30 6.09 -9.29
C ASP A 47 2.32 7.40 -8.51
N LYS A 48 3.47 8.09 -8.48
CA LYS A 48 3.62 9.39 -7.85
C LYS A 48 3.11 9.43 -6.40
N TRP A 49 3.48 8.43 -5.59
CA TRP A 49 2.98 8.35 -4.20
C TRP A 49 3.33 9.59 -3.35
N GLY A 50 4.37 10.34 -3.73
CA GLY A 50 4.74 11.60 -3.07
C GLY A 50 3.83 12.79 -3.39
N ASP A 51 3.03 12.69 -4.44
CA ASP A 51 2.14 13.78 -4.90
C ASP A 51 0.76 13.71 -4.25
N TYR A 52 0.45 12.63 -3.52
CA TYR A 52 -0.81 12.48 -2.80
C TYR A 52 -0.87 13.45 -1.63
N GLY A 53 -1.91 14.30 -1.60
CA GLY A 53 -2.15 15.20 -0.49
C GLY A 53 -2.56 14.42 0.78
N PRO A 54 -2.43 15.02 1.98
CA PRO A 54 -2.83 14.37 3.24
C PRO A 54 -4.30 13.89 3.25
N LEU A 55 -5.19 14.63 2.59
CA LEU A 55 -6.60 14.26 2.47
C LEU A 55 -6.81 13.03 1.58
N ASP A 56 -6.11 12.97 0.44
CA ASP A 56 -6.20 11.82 -0.48
C ASP A 56 -5.64 10.55 0.19
N GLN A 57 -4.53 10.69 0.92
CA GLN A 57 -3.95 9.61 1.72
C GLN A 57 -4.93 9.13 2.80
N MET A 58 -5.58 10.05 3.52
CA MET A 58 -6.59 9.72 4.53
C MET A 58 -7.77 8.96 3.91
N GLN A 59 -8.33 9.45 2.79
CA GLN A 59 -9.44 8.78 2.12
C GLN A 59 -9.06 7.35 1.71
N LEU A 60 -7.89 7.17 1.11
CA LEU A 60 -7.44 5.86 0.63
C LEU A 60 -7.19 4.88 1.79
N THR A 61 -6.51 5.33 2.85
CA THR A 61 -6.17 4.50 4.01
C THR A 61 -7.39 4.17 4.87
N THR A 62 -8.31 5.12 5.03
CA THR A 62 -9.56 4.90 5.76
C THR A 62 -10.47 3.93 5.02
N ALA A 63 -10.60 4.08 3.70
CA ALA A 63 -11.36 3.12 2.88
C ALA A 63 -10.75 1.71 2.97
N ALA A 64 -9.43 1.58 2.86
CA ALA A 64 -8.74 0.30 2.99
C ALA A 64 -8.97 -0.36 4.36
N ARG A 65 -8.91 0.43 5.46
CA ARG A 65 -9.18 -0.05 6.82
C ARG A 65 -10.64 -0.43 7.03
N TYR A 66 -11.58 0.35 6.49
CA TYR A 66 -13.01 0.03 6.56
C TYR A 66 -13.31 -1.32 5.91
N CYS A 67 -12.79 -1.55 4.70
CA CYS A 67 -12.96 -2.83 4.00
C CYS A 67 -12.41 -4.01 4.82
N GLN A 68 -11.27 -3.86 5.49
CA GLN A 68 -10.71 -4.94 6.32
C GLN A 68 -11.49 -5.24 7.60
N LEU A 69 -12.14 -4.22 8.18
CA LEU A 69 -12.77 -4.33 9.49
C LEU A 69 -14.25 -4.70 9.42
N ILE A 70 -14.93 -4.29 8.35
CA ILE A 70 -16.39 -4.34 8.27
C ILE A 70 -16.88 -5.29 7.17
N MET A 71 -16.14 -5.43 6.07
CA MET A 71 -16.56 -6.17 4.87
C MET A 71 -15.92 -7.54 4.79
#